data_AF-A0A059LNK4-F1
#
_entry.id   AF-A0A059LNK4-F1
#
_cell.length_a   1.000
_cell.length_b   1.000
_cell.length_c   1.000
_cell.angle_alpha   90.00
_cell.angle_beta   90.00
_cell.angle_gamma   90.00
#
_symmetry.space_group_name_H-M   'P 1'
#
loop_
_entity.id
_entity.type
_entity.pdbx_description
1 polymer ?
#
loop_
_entity_poly.entity_id
_entity_poly.type
_entity_poly.pdbx_seq_one_letter_code
_entity_poly.pdbx_strand_id
1 'polypeptide(L)'
;MLCTIAPSSRAARLSLLLDSGLGTVEEVHHVRRPSQQLLDGGPVARISLPVEELLESPRARRHALSASEPEGDIGSWSPEDGSYVAACVAVKDRSDDLREWIDYHRALGVGHFYVFETDTAEASDWALEDLIQEGVVDYYYLPHVTPTTVPMMQIRIYRLCLQHTRHRHAWMAFVDVDEFLVPTNATQGLKGVLEEYADVPGLVVNWRLMGSGGHEGRPAEGTLAAYQSCTPVSFHDNLHVKSIVNTRLVANTSTDPHHFEYLGGATAFTTARDPVDGPAAPAVHYEKLALFHYALKSREEYELKMLRGSAMGNYKGMDFFDRVDAAATEQCPQAFEACRRFGLDWCAGKAGA
;
A
#
# COMPACT_ATOMS: atom_id res chain seq x y z
N MET A 1 8.54 16.78 -76.87
CA MET A 1 8.04 17.63 -75.76
C MET A 1 8.98 17.40 -74.59
N LEU A 2 10.09 18.17 -74.50
CA LEU A 2 10.24 19.44 -73.73
C LEU A 2 9.91 19.20 -72.25
N CYS A 3 10.74 19.45 -71.24
CA CYS A 3 12.02 20.16 -71.05
C CYS A 3 12.57 19.67 -69.68
N THR A 4 13.85 19.29 -69.49
CA THR A 4 14.98 20.14 -68.99
C THR A 4 14.64 20.98 -67.73
N ILE A 5 15.43 21.14 -66.66
CA ILE A 5 16.85 20.96 -66.32
C ILE A 5 16.97 20.99 -64.77
N ALA A 6 18.02 20.37 -64.22
CA ALA A 6 18.43 20.32 -62.81
C ALA A 6 19.21 21.62 -62.36
N PRO A 7 20.14 21.64 -61.39
CA PRO A 7 20.17 21.22 -59.98
C PRO A 7 20.76 22.30 -59.00
N SER A 8 20.77 21.97 -57.70
CA SER A 8 21.83 22.22 -56.68
C SER A 8 22.22 23.62 -56.18
N SER A 9 22.34 23.75 -54.85
CA SER A 9 23.48 24.33 -54.12
C SER A 9 23.36 23.95 -52.62
N ARG A 10 24.26 23.10 -52.09
CA ARG A 10 25.48 23.40 -51.29
C ARG A 10 25.27 24.19 -49.99
N ALA A 11 25.36 23.44 -48.88
CA ALA A 11 26.21 23.65 -47.70
C ALA A 11 26.23 25.01 -46.98
N ALA A 12 25.90 25.00 -45.68
CA ALA A 12 26.69 25.70 -44.66
C ALA A 12 26.31 25.29 -43.21
N ARG A 13 27.35 24.87 -42.48
CA ARG A 13 27.72 25.26 -41.10
C ARG A 13 26.91 24.75 -39.90
N LEU A 14 27.47 23.69 -39.32
CA LEU A 14 27.49 23.39 -37.89
C LEU A 14 28.21 24.53 -37.14
N SER A 15 27.56 25.13 -36.14
CA SER A 15 28.24 25.82 -35.03
C SER A 15 27.36 25.87 -33.79
N LEU A 16 27.95 25.36 -32.71
CA LEU A 16 27.68 25.51 -31.29
C LEU A 16 26.84 26.73 -30.86
N LEU A 17 25.88 26.47 -29.95
CA LEU A 17 25.56 27.34 -28.82
C LEU A 17 25.21 26.43 -27.63
N LEU A 18 26.12 26.41 -26.66
CA LEU A 18 25.82 26.12 -25.26
C LEU A 18 24.95 27.29 -24.78
N ASP A 19 23.79 27.00 -24.18
CA ASP A 19 23.34 27.83 -23.08
C ASP A 19 22.53 27.01 -22.06
N SER A 20 23.03 27.12 -20.84
CA SER A 20 22.41 26.87 -19.56
C SER A 20 20.92 27.19 -19.51
N GLY A 21 20.12 26.20 -19.15
CA GLY A 21 18.75 26.38 -18.66
C GLY A 21 18.48 25.34 -17.59
N LEU A 22 18.96 25.60 -16.36
CA LEU A 22 18.45 24.95 -15.16
C LEU A 22 16.98 25.33 -15.04
N GLY A 23 16.10 24.46 -15.53
CA GLY A 23 14.67 24.56 -15.28
C GLY A 23 14.43 24.33 -13.79
N THR A 24 14.04 25.39 -13.09
CA THR A 24 13.53 25.32 -11.72
C THR A 24 12.29 24.44 -11.70
N VAL A 25 12.28 23.47 -10.80
CA VAL A 25 11.12 22.61 -10.52
C VAL A 25 9.97 23.51 -10.05
N GLU A 26 8.84 23.47 -10.77
CA GLU A 26 7.61 24.14 -10.36
C GLU A 26 7.08 23.52 -9.05
N GLU A 27 6.61 24.37 -8.15
CA GLU A 27 6.09 24.02 -6.83
C GLU A 27 4.93 23.00 -6.91
N VAL A 28 4.93 22.03 -6.00
CA VAL A 28 3.81 21.11 -5.76
C VAL A 28 2.59 21.95 -5.33
N HIS A 29 1.60 22.09 -6.21
CA HIS A 29 0.39 22.84 -5.93
C HIS A 29 -0.58 22.05 -5.04
N HIS A 30 -0.79 22.52 -3.82
CA HIS A 30 -1.98 22.20 -3.03
C HIS A 30 -3.23 22.77 -3.75
N VAL A 31 -4.15 21.91 -4.17
CA VAL A 31 -5.43 22.37 -4.73
C VAL A 31 -6.30 22.89 -3.57
N ARG A 32 -6.52 24.21 -3.55
CA ARG A 32 -7.63 24.86 -2.84
C ARG A 32 -8.44 25.69 -3.84
N ARG A 33 -9.78 25.55 -3.82
CA ARG A 33 -10.70 26.65 -4.13
C ARG A 33 -11.61 26.91 -2.92
N PRO A 34 -11.67 28.14 -2.36
CA PRO A 34 -12.64 28.53 -1.33
C PRO A 34 -13.91 29.13 -1.97
N SER A 35 -15.12 28.87 -1.47
CA SER A 35 -15.87 29.59 -0.41
C SER A 35 -17.33 29.07 -0.45
N GLN A 36 -18.21 29.03 0.56
CA GLN A 36 -18.48 29.77 1.82
C GLN A 36 -19.61 28.95 2.51
N GLN A 37 -19.61 28.50 3.77
CA GLN A 37 -19.75 29.22 5.04
C GLN A 37 -19.67 28.21 6.22
N LEU A 38 -18.95 28.59 7.27
CA LEU A 38 -19.00 28.18 8.69
C LEU A 38 -19.27 26.71 9.06
N LEU A 39 -18.27 26.05 9.66
CA LEU A 39 -18.34 25.63 11.07
C LEU A 39 -16.92 25.69 11.68
N ASP A 40 -16.84 26.31 12.85
CA ASP A 40 -15.61 26.49 13.64
C ASP A 40 -15.04 25.15 14.10
N GLY A 41 -13.93 24.74 13.50
CA GLY A 41 -12.98 23.78 14.05
C GLY A 41 -11.58 24.39 13.90
N GLY A 42 -10.88 24.59 15.02
CA GLY A 42 -9.51 25.11 14.99
C GLY A 42 -8.60 24.29 14.07
N PRO A 43 -7.47 24.85 13.58
CA PRO A 43 -6.64 24.17 12.61
C PRO A 43 -6.09 22.88 13.21
N VAL A 44 -6.58 21.73 12.73
CA VAL A 44 -5.87 20.46 12.84
C VAL A 44 -4.47 20.71 12.28
N ALA A 45 -3.45 20.53 13.10
CA ALA A 45 -2.06 20.71 12.69
C ALA A 45 -1.76 19.71 11.57
N ARG A 46 -1.88 20.16 10.31
CA ARG A 46 -1.52 19.36 9.15
C ARG A 46 0.00 19.22 9.14
N ILE A 47 0.50 18.05 9.52
CA ILE A 47 1.89 17.69 9.27
C ILE A 47 2.01 17.41 7.77
N SER A 48 2.59 18.36 7.03
CA SER A 48 3.02 18.10 5.66
C SER A 48 4.20 17.13 5.69
N LEU A 49 4.10 16.02 4.95
CA LEU A 49 5.24 15.14 4.72
C LEU A 49 6.18 15.79 3.70
N PRO A 50 7.51 15.71 3.87
CA PRO A 50 8.46 16.24 2.91
C PRO A 50 8.58 15.26 1.73
N VAL A 51 7.55 15.21 0.89
CA VAL A 51 7.44 14.28 -0.24
C VAL A 51 8.56 14.47 -1.27
N GLU A 52 9.20 15.64 -1.27
CA GLU A 52 10.40 15.95 -2.05
C GLU A 52 11.58 15.02 -1.70
N GLU A 53 11.63 14.46 -0.48
CA GLU A 53 12.65 13.49 -0.08
C GLU A 53 12.61 12.21 -0.95
N LEU A 54 11.48 11.89 -1.57
CA LEU A 54 11.37 10.76 -2.51
C LEU A 54 12.25 10.97 -3.75
N LEU A 55 12.45 12.22 -4.17
CA LEU A 55 13.20 12.63 -5.36
C LEU A 55 14.70 12.82 -5.06
N GLU A 56 15.11 12.86 -3.80
CA GLU A 56 16.52 13.01 -3.41
C GLU A 56 17.34 11.74 -3.73
N SER A 57 18.56 11.94 -4.25
CA SER A 57 19.50 10.86 -4.55
C SER A 57 20.00 10.17 -3.27
N PRO A 58 20.15 8.82 -3.21
CA PRO A 58 20.63 8.09 -2.03
C PRO A 58 21.99 8.56 -1.49
N ARG A 59 22.79 9.28 -2.29
CA ARG A 59 24.08 9.85 -1.87
C ARG A 59 23.96 11.05 -0.92
N ALA A 60 22.77 11.64 -0.77
CA ALA A 60 22.59 12.88 -0.04
C ALA A 60 22.49 12.73 1.50
N ARG A 61 22.30 11.52 2.07
CA ARG A 61 22.17 11.37 3.52
C ARG A 61 22.90 10.13 4.05
N ARG A 62 24.11 10.34 4.59
CA ARG A 62 24.73 9.48 5.61
C ARG A 62 24.98 10.30 6.88
N HIS A 63 23.96 10.89 7.46
CA HIS A 63 23.95 11.50 8.80
C HIS A 63 22.47 11.72 9.14
N ALA A 64 21.90 11.38 10.29
CA ALA A 64 22.35 10.66 11.47
C ALA A 64 21.06 10.12 12.14
N LEU A 65 20.99 8.82 12.38
CA LEU A 65 20.15 8.27 13.44
C LEU A 65 21.12 7.61 14.41
N SER A 66 21.70 8.40 15.31
CA SER A 66 22.07 7.82 16.60
C SER A 66 20.74 7.52 17.26
N ALA A 67 20.33 6.25 17.22
CA ALA A 67 19.25 5.77 18.06
C ALA A 67 19.69 6.02 19.51
N SER A 68 19.22 7.11 20.11
CA SER A 68 19.06 7.11 21.55
C SER A 68 17.99 6.06 21.81
N GLU A 69 18.40 4.95 22.42
CA GLU A 69 17.49 3.95 22.94
C GLU A 69 16.41 4.67 23.75
N PRO A 70 15.11 4.44 23.51
CA PRO A 70 14.12 4.91 24.45
C PRO A 70 14.32 4.12 25.75
N GLU A 71 15.08 4.68 26.69
CA GLU A 71 15.06 4.27 28.09
C GLU A 71 13.64 4.53 28.60
N GLY A 72 12.82 3.48 28.61
CA GLY A 72 11.44 3.56 29.05
C GLY A 72 10.77 2.21 28.88
N ASP A 73 10.05 1.80 29.91
CA ASP A 73 9.32 0.54 29.99
C ASP A 73 8.67 0.19 28.64
N ILE A 74 8.94 -1.04 28.19
CA ILE A 74 8.38 -1.63 26.97
C ILE A 74 6.86 -1.83 27.18
N GLY A 75 6.41 -1.82 28.45
CA GLY A 75 5.01 -1.85 28.85
C GLY A 75 4.34 -0.46 28.82
N SER A 76 3.18 -0.41 28.16
CA SER A 76 2.15 0.64 28.25
C SER A 76 2.39 2.00 27.58
N TRP A 77 3.08 2.04 26.44
CA TRP A 77 2.98 3.25 25.59
C TRP A 77 1.59 3.34 24.96
N SER A 78 0.91 4.46 25.19
CA SER A 78 -0.39 4.78 24.59
C SER A 78 -0.17 5.90 23.56
N PRO A 79 -0.59 5.72 22.29
CA PRO A 79 -0.42 6.74 21.27
C PRO A 79 -1.16 8.04 21.63
N GLU A 80 -0.55 9.19 21.32
CA GLU A 80 -1.05 10.53 21.69
C GLU A 80 -2.47 10.80 21.17
N ASP A 81 -2.86 10.19 20.03
CA ASP A 81 -4.13 10.43 19.34
C ASP A 81 -5.09 9.22 19.34
N GLY A 82 -4.79 8.17 20.12
CA GLY A 82 -5.72 7.05 20.33
C GLY A 82 -5.82 5.99 19.23
N SER A 83 -5.15 6.13 18.07
CA SER A 83 -5.09 5.06 17.06
C SER A 83 -3.93 4.09 17.33
N TYR A 84 -4.28 2.92 17.89
CA TYR A 84 -3.32 1.87 18.21
C TYR A 84 -2.63 1.30 16.96
N VAL A 85 -3.38 1.14 15.87
CA VAL A 85 -2.90 0.64 14.57
C VAL A 85 -3.18 1.67 13.48
N ALA A 86 -2.19 1.96 12.65
CA ALA A 86 -2.36 2.65 11.37
C ALA A 86 -2.01 1.74 10.20
N ALA A 87 -2.43 2.12 9.00
CA ALA A 87 -1.99 1.48 7.76
C ALA A 87 -1.31 2.50 6.84
N CYS A 88 -0.26 2.06 6.14
CA CYS A 88 0.47 2.85 5.18
C CYS A 88 0.48 2.15 3.83
N VAL A 89 -0.07 2.81 2.80
CA VAL A 89 -0.33 2.19 1.51
C VAL A 89 0.13 3.08 0.36
N ALA A 90 0.77 2.46 -0.64
CA ALA A 90 1.08 3.07 -1.92
C ALA A 90 0.10 2.55 -2.96
N VAL A 91 -0.51 3.44 -3.74
CA VAL A 91 -1.58 3.10 -4.69
C VAL A 91 -1.37 3.79 -6.03
N LYS A 92 -1.77 3.14 -7.12
CA LYS A 92 -1.82 3.72 -8.47
C LYS A 92 -2.99 3.10 -9.22
N ASP A 93 -3.90 3.92 -9.74
CA ASP A 93 -5.05 3.51 -10.56
C ASP A 93 -5.90 2.38 -9.91
N ARG A 94 -6.22 2.52 -8.61
CA ARG A 94 -7.00 1.53 -7.83
C ARG A 94 -8.07 2.18 -6.94
N SER A 95 -8.55 3.35 -7.33
CA SER A 95 -9.52 4.15 -6.60
C SER A 95 -10.81 3.39 -6.29
N ASP A 96 -11.24 2.53 -7.21
CA ASP A 96 -12.44 1.69 -7.05
C ASP A 96 -12.32 0.63 -5.94
N ASP A 97 -11.10 0.23 -5.57
CA ASP A 97 -10.87 -0.79 -4.53
C ASP A 97 -10.46 -0.16 -3.20
N LEU A 98 -9.90 1.05 -3.24
CA LEU A 98 -9.36 1.73 -2.08
C LEU A 98 -10.42 2.01 -1.01
N ARG A 99 -11.64 2.37 -1.42
CA ARG A 99 -12.72 2.64 -0.47
C ARG A 99 -13.16 1.40 0.30
N GLU A 100 -13.44 0.29 -0.40
CA GLU A 100 -13.78 -1.00 0.23
C GLU A 100 -12.67 -1.46 1.17
N TRP A 101 -11.41 -1.29 0.75
CA TRP A 101 -10.25 -1.65 1.56
C TRP A 101 -10.13 -0.81 2.84
N ILE A 102 -10.32 0.52 2.77
CA ILE A 102 -10.30 1.39 3.96
C ILE A 102 -11.48 1.07 4.89
N ASP A 103 -12.70 0.95 4.36
CA ASP A 103 -13.89 0.66 5.17
C ASP A 103 -13.75 -0.67 5.91
N TYR A 104 -13.24 -1.71 5.24
CA TYR A 104 -12.98 -3.01 5.86
C TYR A 104 -11.93 -2.91 6.98
N HIS A 105 -10.77 -2.30 6.71
CA HIS A 105 -9.70 -2.22 7.70
C HIS A 105 -10.06 -1.28 8.86
N ARG A 106 -10.86 -0.24 8.62
CA ARG A 106 -11.39 0.66 9.65
C ARG A 106 -12.31 -0.13 10.59
N ALA A 107 -13.24 -0.92 10.04
CA ALA A 107 -14.12 -1.77 10.83
C ALA A 107 -13.36 -2.88 11.59
N LEU A 108 -12.25 -3.36 11.02
CA LEU A 108 -11.35 -4.32 11.67
C LEU A 108 -10.56 -3.71 12.84
N GLY A 109 -10.42 -2.38 12.90
CA GLY A 109 -9.78 -1.64 13.99
C GLY A 109 -8.51 -0.88 13.62
N VAL A 110 -8.23 -0.68 12.33
CA VAL A 110 -7.23 0.30 11.87
C VAL A 110 -7.80 1.70 12.09
N GLY A 111 -7.10 2.52 12.89
CA GLY A 111 -7.59 3.83 13.30
C GLY A 111 -7.19 4.98 12.39
N HIS A 112 -6.14 4.81 11.57
CA HIS A 112 -5.63 5.86 10.68
C HIS A 112 -5.01 5.28 9.42
N PHE A 113 -5.12 6.00 8.31
CA PHE A 113 -4.62 5.58 7.00
C PHE A 113 -3.74 6.65 6.37
N TYR A 114 -2.54 6.25 5.95
CA TYR A 114 -1.63 7.07 5.15
C TYR A 114 -1.66 6.55 3.71
N VAL A 115 -2.32 7.30 2.83
CA VAL A 115 -2.54 6.93 1.43
C VAL A 115 -1.60 7.74 0.54
N PHE A 116 -0.72 7.07 -0.16
CA PHE A 116 0.17 7.69 -1.15
C PHE A 116 -0.24 7.24 -2.54
N GLU A 117 -0.89 8.13 -3.30
CA GLU A 117 -1.30 7.85 -4.67
C GLU A 117 -0.25 8.37 -5.66
N THR A 118 0.24 7.49 -6.52
CA THR A 118 1.41 7.76 -7.38
C THR A 118 1.04 7.79 -8.85
N ASP A 119 1.35 8.89 -9.52
CA ASP A 119 1.34 9.04 -10.99
C ASP A 119 0.06 8.52 -11.69
N THR A 120 -1.12 8.68 -11.08
CA THR A 120 -2.38 8.51 -11.82
C THR A 120 -2.66 9.76 -12.66
N ALA A 121 -3.61 9.69 -13.60
CA ALA A 121 -3.95 10.83 -14.45
C ALA A 121 -4.56 11.99 -13.65
N GLU A 122 -5.42 11.67 -12.69
CA GLU A 122 -6.07 12.63 -11.78
C GLU A 122 -6.16 12.03 -10.38
N ALA A 123 -5.93 12.86 -9.35
CA ALA A 123 -6.04 12.44 -7.96
C ALA A 123 -7.44 11.87 -7.67
N SER A 124 -7.48 10.78 -6.91
CA SER A 124 -8.73 10.09 -6.54
C SER A 124 -9.17 10.38 -5.10
N ASP A 125 -8.78 11.55 -4.58
CA ASP A 125 -9.16 12.03 -3.24
C ASP A 125 -10.67 12.20 -3.08
N TRP A 126 -11.40 12.49 -4.17
CA TRP A 126 -12.86 12.60 -4.19
C TRP A 126 -13.57 11.33 -3.66
N ALA A 127 -12.96 10.15 -3.78
CA ALA A 127 -13.52 8.90 -3.28
C ALA A 127 -13.39 8.76 -1.75
N LEU A 128 -12.53 9.58 -1.14
CA LEU A 128 -12.16 9.56 0.29
C LEU A 128 -12.39 10.91 0.97
N GLU A 129 -13.06 11.86 0.32
CA GLU A 129 -13.22 13.25 0.80
C GLU A 129 -13.80 13.29 2.23
N ASP A 130 -14.81 12.47 2.52
CA ASP A 130 -15.39 12.34 3.85
C ASP A 130 -14.37 11.83 4.89
N LEU A 131 -13.59 10.82 4.54
CA LEU A 131 -12.57 10.24 5.43
C LEU A 131 -11.37 11.17 5.64
N ILE A 132 -11.02 11.98 4.65
CA ILE A 132 -10.00 13.03 4.75
C ILE A 132 -10.50 14.16 5.66
N GLN A 133 -11.76 14.58 5.50
CA GLN A 133 -12.37 15.61 6.36
C GLN A 133 -12.52 15.15 7.82
N GLU A 134 -12.84 13.88 8.04
CA GLU A 134 -12.87 13.25 9.38
C GLU A 134 -11.47 13.13 10.03
N GLY A 135 -10.39 13.29 9.25
CA GLY A 135 -9.02 13.08 9.71
C GLY A 135 -8.66 11.59 9.92
N VAL A 136 -9.42 10.68 9.30
CA VAL A 136 -9.15 9.23 9.30
C VAL A 136 -8.09 8.87 8.26
N VAL A 137 -8.05 9.64 7.16
CA VAL A 137 -7.12 9.47 6.05
C VAL A 137 -6.25 10.72 5.90
N ASP A 138 -4.94 10.52 5.92
CA ASP A 138 -4.00 11.48 5.34
C ASP A 138 -3.66 11.02 3.92
N TYR A 139 -4.07 11.82 2.94
CA TYR A 139 -3.92 11.54 1.52
C TYR A 139 -2.81 12.40 0.88
N TYR A 140 -1.91 11.75 0.16
CA TYR A 140 -0.76 12.36 -0.52
C TYR A 140 -0.76 11.98 -1.99
N TYR A 141 -1.03 12.94 -2.86
CA TYR A 141 -0.90 12.77 -4.30
C TYR A 141 0.53 13.08 -4.75
N LEU A 142 1.15 12.13 -5.44
CA LEU A 142 2.54 12.15 -5.89
C LEU A 142 2.59 12.06 -7.42
N PRO A 143 2.33 13.16 -8.14
CA PRO A 143 2.45 13.16 -9.60
C PRO A 143 3.89 12.89 -10.00
N HIS A 144 4.10 12.18 -11.12
CA HIS A 144 5.42 11.87 -11.69
C HIS A 144 6.31 10.95 -10.85
N VAL A 145 5.83 10.42 -9.73
CA VAL A 145 6.51 9.36 -8.99
C VAL A 145 6.19 8.01 -9.64
N THR A 146 7.17 7.48 -10.38
CA THR A 146 7.09 6.24 -11.16
C THR A 146 8.29 5.36 -10.83
N PRO A 147 8.27 4.06 -11.20
CA PRO A 147 9.46 3.21 -11.06
C PRO A 147 10.69 3.74 -11.83
N THR A 148 10.48 4.55 -12.87
CA THR A 148 11.54 5.18 -13.66
C THR A 148 12.14 6.40 -12.97
N THR A 149 11.31 7.27 -12.41
CA THR A 149 11.76 8.51 -11.75
C THR A 149 12.24 8.24 -10.33
N VAL A 150 11.60 7.30 -9.64
CA VAL A 150 11.91 6.89 -8.27
C VAL A 150 12.01 5.36 -8.23
N PRO A 151 13.19 4.78 -8.50
CA PRO A 151 13.40 3.34 -8.38
C PRO A 151 13.08 2.83 -6.97
N MET A 152 12.37 1.70 -6.91
CA MET A 152 11.89 1.10 -5.66
C MET A 152 11.01 2.06 -4.84
N MET A 153 10.15 2.83 -5.53
CA MET A 153 9.29 3.86 -4.94
C MET A 153 8.47 3.37 -3.76
N GLN A 154 7.97 2.12 -3.76
CA GLN A 154 7.19 1.59 -2.65
C GLN A 154 7.98 1.57 -1.34
N ILE A 155 9.24 1.14 -1.37
CA ILE A 155 10.14 1.13 -0.20
C ILE A 155 10.41 2.55 0.29
N ARG A 156 10.57 3.51 -0.64
CA ARG A 156 10.82 4.92 -0.28
C ARG A 156 9.59 5.58 0.33
N ILE A 157 8.41 5.30 -0.19
CA ILE A 157 7.13 5.75 0.36
C ILE A 157 6.93 5.18 1.76
N TYR A 158 7.16 3.88 1.95
CA TYR A 158 7.07 3.25 3.27
C TYR A 158 8.09 3.83 4.25
N ARG A 159 9.30 4.18 3.79
CA ARG A 159 10.31 4.84 4.62
C ARG A 159 9.86 6.23 5.06
N LEU A 160 9.37 7.05 4.11
CA LEU A 160 8.86 8.40 4.39
C LEU A 160 7.72 8.32 5.42
N CYS A 161 6.75 7.45 5.16
CA CYS A 161 5.64 7.18 6.07
C CYS A 161 6.13 6.82 7.48
N LEU A 162 6.98 5.80 7.59
CA LEU A 162 7.53 5.36 8.86
C LEU A 162 8.28 6.48 9.59
N GLN A 163 9.17 7.20 8.91
CA GLN A 163 9.99 8.25 9.52
C GLN A 163 9.17 9.37 10.13
N HIS A 164 8.06 9.74 9.49
CA HIS A 164 7.27 10.90 9.89
C HIS A 164 6.04 10.58 10.72
N THR A 165 5.52 9.36 10.69
CA THR A 165 4.23 9.05 11.33
C THR A 165 4.30 7.97 12.42
N ARG A 166 5.42 7.23 12.52
CA ARG A 166 5.55 6.13 13.50
C ARG A 166 5.32 6.52 14.96
N HIS A 167 5.58 7.78 15.33
CA HIS A 167 5.41 8.27 16.70
C HIS A 167 3.94 8.42 17.12
N ARG A 168 3.00 8.31 16.17
CA ARG A 168 1.56 8.48 16.40
C ARG A 168 0.82 7.17 16.66
N HIS A 169 1.48 6.02 16.46
CA HIS A 169 0.84 4.69 16.49
C HIS A 169 1.72 3.66 17.18
N ALA A 170 1.13 2.60 17.74
CA ALA A 170 1.90 1.50 18.33
C ALA A 170 2.30 0.48 17.26
N TRP A 171 1.41 0.26 16.30
CA TRP A 171 1.60 -0.62 15.16
C TRP A 171 1.31 0.08 13.84
N MET A 172 2.02 -0.30 12.79
CA MET A 172 1.77 0.16 11.43
C MET A 172 1.73 -1.02 10.46
N ALA A 173 0.62 -1.18 9.76
CA ALA A 173 0.45 -2.19 8.71
C ALA A 173 0.94 -1.66 7.37
N PHE A 174 1.79 -2.43 6.70
CA PHE A 174 2.25 -2.17 5.34
C PHE A 174 1.71 -3.27 4.43
N VAL A 175 0.48 -3.07 3.96
CA VAL A 175 -0.28 -3.99 3.11
C VAL A 175 -0.82 -3.24 1.90
N ASP A 176 -0.95 -3.92 0.78
CA ASP A 176 -1.38 -3.37 -0.51
C ASP A 176 -2.92 -3.28 -0.58
N VAL A 177 -3.45 -2.46 -1.48
CA VAL A 177 -4.91 -2.24 -1.63
C VAL A 177 -5.65 -3.51 -2.06
N ASP A 178 -4.96 -4.48 -2.68
CA ASP A 178 -5.50 -5.80 -3.01
C ASP A 178 -5.26 -6.86 -1.92
N GLU A 179 -4.88 -6.45 -0.71
CA GLU A 179 -4.59 -7.33 0.42
C GLU A 179 -5.45 -7.02 1.64
N PHE A 180 -6.17 -8.02 2.15
CA PHE A 180 -7.08 -7.86 3.28
C PHE A 180 -6.62 -8.71 4.48
N LEU A 181 -6.51 -8.07 5.65
CA LEU A 181 -6.22 -8.75 6.91
C LEU A 181 -7.48 -9.46 7.42
N VAL A 182 -7.46 -10.79 7.44
CA VAL A 182 -8.61 -11.63 7.80
C VAL A 182 -8.34 -12.36 9.11
N PRO A 183 -8.87 -11.87 10.24
CA PRO A 183 -8.72 -12.58 11.51
C PRO A 183 -9.63 -13.80 11.55
N THR A 184 -9.15 -14.88 12.16
CA THR A 184 -9.97 -16.09 12.39
C THR A 184 -11.09 -15.80 13.39
N ASN A 185 -10.85 -14.90 14.35
CA ASN A 185 -11.85 -14.42 15.28
C ASN A 185 -12.12 -12.92 15.10
N ALA A 186 -13.11 -12.59 14.26
CA ALA A 186 -13.47 -11.21 13.95
C ALA A 186 -13.92 -10.38 15.17
N THR A 187 -14.32 -10.97 16.31
CA THR A 187 -14.71 -10.21 17.50
C THR A 187 -13.53 -9.63 18.27
N GLN A 188 -12.32 -10.16 18.06
CA GLN A 188 -11.09 -9.67 18.69
C GLN A 188 -10.54 -8.41 17.99
N GLY A 189 -10.89 -8.20 16.71
CA GLY A 189 -10.35 -7.13 15.87
C GLY A 189 -8.83 -7.24 15.68
N LEU A 190 -8.25 -6.34 14.89
CA LEU A 190 -6.80 -6.35 14.65
C LEU A 190 -6.01 -5.95 15.91
N LYS A 191 -6.50 -4.97 16.67
CA LYS A 191 -5.89 -4.55 17.93
C LYS A 191 -5.73 -5.72 18.91
N GLY A 192 -6.81 -6.48 19.14
CA GLY A 192 -6.76 -7.60 20.08
C GLY A 192 -5.80 -8.71 19.63
N VAL A 193 -5.64 -8.93 18.32
CA VAL A 193 -4.60 -9.85 17.81
C VAL A 193 -3.21 -9.30 18.14
N LEU A 194 -2.94 -8.04 17.81
CA LEU A 194 -1.62 -7.42 18.01
C LEU A 194 -1.21 -7.29 19.48
N GLU A 195 -2.16 -7.16 20.40
CA GLU A 195 -1.89 -7.18 21.84
C GLU A 195 -1.26 -8.51 22.30
N GLU A 196 -1.56 -9.64 21.65
CA GLU A 196 -0.92 -10.94 21.92
C GLU A 196 0.53 -11.04 21.42
N TYR A 197 0.96 -10.06 20.63
CA TYR A 197 2.27 -9.96 19.99
C TYR A 197 3.00 -8.67 20.39
N ALA A 198 2.58 -8.00 21.46
CA ALA A 198 3.21 -6.77 21.93
C ALA A 198 4.72 -6.95 22.26
N ASP A 199 5.17 -8.19 22.48
CA ASP A 199 6.54 -8.57 22.77
C ASP A 199 7.43 -8.79 21.54
N VAL A 200 6.89 -8.79 20.31
CA VAL A 200 7.69 -9.00 19.09
C VAL A 200 7.92 -7.70 18.31
N PRO A 201 9.05 -7.57 17.58
CA PRO A 201 9.35 -6.38 16.77
C PRO A 201 8.39 -6.14 15.60
N GLY A 202 7.86 -7.22 15.02
CA GLY A 202 6.93 -7.17 13.92
C GLY A 202 6.18 -8.48 13.79
N LEU A 203 4.90 -8.38 13.41
CA LEU A 203 4.07 -9.51 13.04
C LEU A 203 4.03 -9.59 11.51
N VAL A 204 4.43 -10.71 10.94
CA VAL A 204 4.28 -10.99 9.51
C VAL A 204 3.11 -11.93 9.28
N VAL A 205 2.35 -11.67 8.23
CA VAL A 205 1.12 -12.41 7.90
C VAL A 205 1.29 -13.04 6.52
N ASN A 206 1.08 -14.35 6.45
CA ASN A 206 1.14 -15.10 5.20
C ASN A 206 0.04 -14.69 4.23
N TRP A 207 0.41 -14.58 2.96
CA TRP A 207 -0.53 -14.50 1.86
C TRP A 207 -1.43 -15.72 1.81
N ARG A 208 -2.68 -15.49 1.40
CA ARG A 208 -3.63 -16.46 0.89
C ARG A 208 -4.09 -15.94 -0.46
N LEU A 209 -3.51 -16.47 -1.54
CA LEU A 209 -3.85 -16.00 -2.88
C LEU A 209 -5.29 -16.39 -3.24
N MET A 210 -6.06 -15.38 -3.67
CA MET A 210 -7.45 -15.49 -4.09
C MET A 210 -7.52 -15.67 -5.62
N GLY A 211 -8.42 -16.53 -6.07
CA GLY A 211 -8.70 -16.77 -7.49
C GLY A 211 -9.62 -15.72 -8.10
N SER A 212 -9.76 -15.76 -9.42
CA SER A 212 -10.66 -14.89 -10.17
C SER A 212 -12.13 -15.26 -10.01
N GLY A 213 -12.44 -16.45 -9.46
CA GLY A 213 -13.80 -16.99 -9.44
C GLY A 213 -14.35 -17.32 -10.84
N GLY A 214 -13.50 -17.33 -11.88
CA GLY A 214 -13.91 -17.48 -13.27
C GLY A 214 -14.49 -16.20 -13.88
N HIS A 215 -14.33 -15.04 -13.24
CA HIS A 215 -14.81 -13.77 -13.75
C HIS A 215 -13.91 -13.25 -14.89
N GLU A 216 -14.46 -13.14 -16.09
CA GLU A 216 -13.76 -12.51 -17.23
C GLU A 216 -13.69 -10.99 -17.09
N GLY A 217 -14.78 -10.35 -16.63
CA GLY A 217 -14.85 -8.90 -16.39
C GLY A 217 -15.18 -8.55 -14.95
N ARG A 218 -15.01 -7.27 -14.57
CA ARG A 218 -15.25 -6.80 -13.20
C ARG A 218 -16.71 -7.05 -12.78
N PRO A 219 -16.97 -7.81 -11.71
CA PRO A 219 -18.31 -8.02 -11.16
C PRO A 219 -18.92 -6.73 -10.61
N ALA A 220 -20.24 -6.73 -10.39
CA ALA A 220 -20.94 -5.57 -9.86
C ALA A 220 -20.85 -5.46 -8.33
N GLU A 221 -20.49 -6.56 -7.67
CA GLU A 221 -20.24 -6.69 -6.25
C GLU A 221 -18.85 -6.16 -5.85
N GLY A 222 -18.65 -5.95 -4.55
CA GLY A 222 -17.32 -5.65 -4.00
C GLY A 222 -16.35 -6.83 -4.14
N THR A 223 -15.05 -6.55 -4.00
CA THR A 223 -13.95 -7.51 -4.08
C THR A 223 -14.18 -8.70 -3.15
N LEU A 224 -14.55 -8.43 -1.90
CA LEU A 224 -14.72 -9.49 -0.91
C LEU A 224 -15.90 -10.41 -1.25
N ALA A 225 -16.97 -9.85 -1.80
CA ALA A 225 -18.15 -10.60 -2.21
C ALA A 225 -17.94 -11.39 -3.50
N ALA A 226 -17.19 -10.85 -4.46
CA ALA A 226 -16.99 -11.44 -5.77
C ALA A 226 -15.97 -12.60 -5.77
N TYR A 227 -14.85 -12.46 -5.05
CA TYR A 227 -13.71 -13.38 -5.19
C TYR A 227 -13.53 -14.22 -3.91
N GLN A 228 -14.19 -15.37 -3.86
CA GLN A 228 -14.17 -16.23 -2.67
C GLN A 228 -13.39 -17.54 -2.86
N SER A 229 -12.90 -17.83 -4.06
CA SER A 229 -12.02 -18.97 -4.28
C SER A 229 -10.58 -18.65 -3.89
N CYS A 230 -9.84 -19.63 -3.37
CA CYS A 230 -8.49 -19.44 -2.85
C CYS A 230 -7.60 -20.65 -3.09
N THR A 231 -6.30 -20.39 -3.19
CA THR A 231 -5.26 -21.44 -3.32
C THR A 231 -5.14 -22.28 -2.05
N PRO A 232 -4.80 -23.57 -2.10
CA PRO A 232 -4.63 -24.39 -0.88
C PRO A 232 -3.47 -23.91 0.01
N VAL A 233 -3.46 -24.30 1.29
CA VAL A 233 -2.39 -23.90 2.25
C VAL A 233 -1.00 -24.29 1.74
N SER A 234 -0.91 -25.40 1.02
CA SER A 234 0.33 -25.92 0.43
C SER A 234 0.81 -25.17 -0.81
N PHE A 235 0.09 -24.17 -1.31
CA PHE A 235 0.51 -23.41 -2.49
C PHE A 235 1.73 -22.55 -2.15
N HIS A 236 2.84 -22.74 -2.86
CA HIS A 236 4.15 -22.21 -2.46
C HIS A 236 4.18 -20.69 -2.27
N ASP A 237 3.53 -19.93 -3.14
CA ASP A 237 3.52 -18.46 -3.06
C ASP A 237 2.81 -17.93 -1.80
N ASN A 238 2.03 -18.75 -1.09
CA ASN A 238 1.43 -18.37 0.20
C ASN A 238 2.47 -18.26 1.33
N LEU A 239 3.70 -18.71 1.12
CA LEU A 239 4.81 -18.46 2.06
C LEU A 239 5.17 -16.97 2.11
N HIS A 240 4.88 -16.19 1.06
CA HIS A 240 5.10 -14.76 1.07
C HIS A 240 4.30 -14.07 2.17
N VAL A 241 4.86 -12.98 2.68
CA VAL A 241 4.28 -12.25 3.81
C VAL A 241 4.15 -10.76 3.54
N LYS A 242 3.38 -10.08 4.39
CA LYS A 242 3.45 -8.63 4.63
C LYS A 242 3.60 -8.35 6.12
N SER A 243 4.12 -7.17 6.44
CA SER A 243 4.50 -6.79 7.81
C SER A 243 3.49 -5.84 8.43
N ILE A 244 3.16 -6.11 9.70
CA ILE A 244 2.60 -5.16 10.65
C ILE A 244 3.70 -4.91 11.69
N VAL A 245 4.30 -3.73 11.69
CA VAL A 245 5.51 -3.44 12.47
C VAL A 245 5.18 -2.74 13.77
N ASN A 246 5.88 -3.10 14.85
CA ASN A 246 5.86 -2.33 16.08
C ASN A 246 6.73 -1.08 15.90
N THR A 247 6.12 0.09 15.98
CA THR A 247 6.75 1.38 15.61
C THR A 247 7.93 1.75 16.51
N ARG A 248 8.01 1.20 17.73
CA ARG A 248 9.13 1.40 18.66
C ARG A 248 10.33 0.50 18.34
N LEU A 249 10.09 -0.65 17.71
CA LEU A 249 11.11 -1.69 17.50
C LEU A 249 11.60 -1.76 16.05
N VAL A 250 10.87 -1.16 15.10
CA VAL A 250 11.32 -1.01 13.72
C VAL A 250 12.38 0.08 13.58
N ALA A 251 13.46 -0.25 12.89
CA ALA A 251 14.58 0.63 12.62
C ALA A 251 14.43 1.34 11.26
N ASN A 252 14.08 0.59 10.21
CA ASN A 252 13.99 1.09 8.83
C ASN A 252 13.18 0.14 7.92
N THR A 253 12.86 0.60 6.71
CA THR A 253 12.47 -0.31 5.62
C THR A 253 13.67 -1.07 5.09
N SER A 254 13.44 -2.28 4.58
CA SER A 254 14.49 -3.11 3.99
C SER A 254 14.62 -2.94 2.47
N THR A 255 15.16 -3.94 1.77
CA THR A 255 15.37 -3.99 0.32
C THR A 255 14.17 -4.50 -0.49
N ASP A 256 13.07 -4.85 0.18
CA ASP A 256 11.79 -5.21 -0.43
C ASP A 256 10.62 -4.65 0.40
N PRO A 257 9.38 -4.63 -0.14
CA PRO A 257 8.24 -4.03 0.54
C PRO A 257 7.56 -4.99 1.55
N HIS A 258 8.09 -6.20 1.76
CA HIS A 258 7.47 -7.25 2.57
C HIS A 258 8.05 -7.29 3.98
N HIS A 259 9.35 -7.02 4.13
CA HIS A 259 10.05 -7.07 5.41
C HIS A 259 10.74 -5.75 5.78
N PHE A 260 11.07 -5.63 7.07
CA PHE A 260 11.61 -4.43 7.69
C PHE A 260 12.84 -4.77 8.53
N GLU A 261 13.69 -3.78 8.75
CA GLU A 261 14.84 -3.87 9.65
C GLU A 261 14.40 -3.48 11.06
N TYR A 262 14.79 -4.26 12.07
CA TYR A 262 14.43 -4.00 13.47
C TYR A 262 15.66 -3.67 14.32
N LEU A 263 15.42 -2.97 15.43
CA LEU A 263 16.47 -2.56 16.37
C LEU A 263 17.22 -3.78 16.93
N GLY A 264 18.53 -3.62 17.14
CA GLY A 264 19.39 -4.68 17.68
C GLY A 264 19.56 -5.91 16.78
N GLY A 265 19.15 -5.84 15.50
CA GLY A 265 19.19 -6.98 14.58
C GLY A 265 18.11 -8.04 14.87
N ALA A 266 17.03 -7.65 15.55
CA ALA A 266 15.89 -8.53 15.78
C ALA A 266 15.12 -8.83 14.47
N THR A 267 14.24 -9.82 14.52
CA THR A 267 13.45 -10.28 13.36
C THR A 267 11.94 -10.13 13.60
N ALA A 268 11.15 -10.21 12.53
CA ALA A 268 9.70 -10.35 12.63
C ALA A 268 9.32 -11.80 12.94
N PHE A 269 8.05 -12.01 13.30
CA PHE A 269 7.51 -13.33 13.63
C PHE A 269 6.17 -13.58 12.96
N THR A 270 5.89 -14.84 12.60
CA THR A 270 4.54 -15.26 12.16
C THR A 270 3.58 -15.33 13.35
N THR A 271 2.30 -15.59 13.08
CA THR A 271 1.30 -15.88 14.12
C THR A 271 1.58 -17.17 14.91
N ALA A 272 2.40 -18.08 14.37
CA ALA A 272 2.91 -19.24 15.10
C ALA A 272 4.23 -18.96 15.84
N ARG A 273 4.73 -17.72 15.79
CA ARG A 273 6.02 -17.27 16.36
C ARG A 273 7.24 -17.92 15.71
N ASP A 274 7.16 -18.26 14.43
CA ASP A 274 8.35 -18.57 13.64
C ASP A 274 9.10 -17.26 13.31
N PRO A 275 10.43 -17.19 13.49
CA PRO A 275 11.21 -16.03 13.08
C PRO A 275 11.25 -15.92 11.55
N VAL A 276 11.12 -14.70 11.04
CA VAL A 276 11.13 -14.39 9.60
C VAL A 276 12.09 -13.24 9.33
N ASP A 277 13.07 -13.51 8.46
CA ASP A 277 14.09 -12.58 8.01
C ASP A 277 14.11 -12.55 6.47
N GLY A 278 13.08 -11.91 5.89
CA GLY A 278 12.89 -11.80 4.45
C GLY A 278 11.42 -11.79 4.01
N PRO A 279 11.15 -11.87 2.69
CA PRO A 279 9.82 -11.70 2.13
C PRO A 279 8.93 -12.95 2.21
N ALA A 280 9.41 -14.04 2.82
CA ALA A 280 8.70 -15.30 2.94
C ALA A 280 8.99 -15.98 4.29
N ALA A 281 7.95 -16.54 4.90
CA ALA A 281 8.02 -17.32 6.12
C ALA A 281 8.45 -18.78 5.84
N PRO A 282 8.94 -19.52 6.85
CA PRO A 282 9.29 -20.94 6.68
C PRO A 282 8.06 -21.85 6.52
N ALA A 283 6.89 -21.40 6.98
CA ALA A 283 5.62 -22.10 6.89
C ALA A 283 4.45 -21.11 6.78
N VAL A 284 3.29 -21.62 6.38
CA VAL A 284 2.05 -20.85 6.26
C VAL A 284 1.20 -21.05 7.51
N HIS A 285 0.78 -19.95 8.14
CA HIS A 285 -0.06 -19.95 9.35
C HIS A 285 -1.27 -19.04 9.18
N TYR A 286 -2.48 -19.58 9.29
CA TYR A 286 -3.74 -18.85 9.13
C TYR A 286 -4.64 -18.90 10.38
N GLU A 287 -4.19 -19.55 11.46
CA GLU A 287 -4.99 -19.87 12.63
C GLU A 287 -5.48 -18.63 13.36
N LYS A 288 -4.74 -17.51 13.27
CA LYS A 288 -5.11 -16.23 13.91
C LYS A 288 -5.40 -15.12 12.92
N LEU A 289 -4.60 -15.03 11.87
CA LEU A 289 -4.64 -13.94 10.89
C LEU A 289 -4.08 -14.45 9.57
N ALA A 290 -4.81 -14.21 8.48
CA ALA A 290 -4.36 -14.48 7.12
C ALA A 290 -4.41 -13.17 6.31
N LEU A 291 -3.58 -13.06 5.28
CA LEU A 291 -3.63 -11.94 4.34
C LEU A 291 -4.22 -12.39 3.02
N PHE A 292 -5.51 -12.14 2.81
CA PHE A 292 -6.18 -12.52 1.56
C PHE A 292 -5.70 -11.57 0.46
N HIS A 293 -4.99 -12.12 -0.51
CA HIS A 293 -4.35 -11.35 -1.57
C HIS A 293 -5.11 -11.57 -2.88
N TYR A 294 -5.90 -10.56 -3.25
CA TYR A 294 -6.72 -10.48 -4.45
C TYR A 294 -5.87 -10.05 -5.65
N ALA A 295 -4.76 -10.77 -5.86
CA ALA A 295 -3.75 -10.42 -6.85
C ALA A 295 -4.28 -10.46 -8.29
N LEU A 296 -5.24 -11.36 -8.53
CA LEU A 296 -5.86 -11.65 -9.82
C LEU A 296 -7.07 -10.75 -10.07
N LYS A 297 -8.10 -10.88 -9.23
CA LYS A 297 -9.47 -10.39 -9.51
C LYS A 297 -9.97 -10.94 -10.85
N SER A 298 -10.83 -10.22 -11.59
CA SER A 298 -11.25 -10.67 -12.91
C SER A 298 -10.09 -10.68 -13.91
N ARG A 299 -10.21 -11.45 -15.00
CA ARG A 299 -9.20 -11.48 -16.07
C ARG A 299 -8.92 -10.09 -16.64
N GLU A 300 -9.97 -9.33 -16.95
CA GLU A 300 -9.87 -7.95 -17.44
C GLU A 300 -9.10 -7.05 -16.46
N GLU A 301 -9.41 -7.12 -15.16
CA GLU A 301 -8.69 -6.33 -14.15
C GLU A 301 -7.21 -6.74 -14.04
N TYR A 302 -6.90 -8.03 -14.21
CA TYR A 302 -5.51 -8.50 -14.21
C TYR A 302 -4.74 -8.03 -15.45
N GLU A 303 -5.36 -8.04 -16.62
CA GLU A 303 -4.77 -7.50 -17.86
C GLU A 303 -4.48 -5.99 -17.71
N LEU A 304 -5.40 -5.23 -17.09
CA LEU A 304 -5.17 -3.82 -16.73
C LEU A 304 -4.04 -3.64 -15.70
N LYS A 305 -3.95 -4.53 -14.70
CA LYS A 305 -2.84 -4.55 -13.72
C LYS A 305 -1.49 -4.79 -14.41
N MET A 306 -1.43 -5.68 -15.39
CA MET A 306 -0.21 -5.92 -16.19
C MET A 306 0.21 -4.68 -16.97
N LEU A 307 -0.74 -3.95 -17.55
CA LEU A 307 -0.49 -2.69 -18.26
C LEU A 307 0.00 -1.58 -17.33
N ARG A 308 -0.57 -1.49 -16.13
CA ARG A 308 -0.17 -0.52 -15.09
C ARG A 308 1.26 -0.75 -14.60
N GLY A 309 1.68 -2.01 -14.49
CA GLY A 309 2.99 -2.40 -13.98
C GLY A 309 3.11 -2.39 -12.45
N SER A 310 4.35 -2.48 -11.95
CA SER A 310 4.67 -2.63 -10.53
C SER A 310 5.52 -1.48 -9.99
N ALA A 311 5.22 -1.05 -8.76
CA ALA A 311 6.02 -0.09 -8.00
C ALA A 311 7.46 -0.58 -7.71
N MET A 312 7.70 -1.88 -7.80
CA MET A 312 9.00 -2.53 -7.62
C MET A 312 9.68 -2.90 -8.95
N GLY A 313 9.06 -2.59 -10.10
CA GLY A 313 9.60 -2.88 -11.43
C GLY A 313 9.58 -4.36 -11.85
N ASN A 314 9.03 -5.25 -11.03
CA ASN A 314 8.81 -6.66 -11.38
C ASN A 314 7.52 -6.83 -12.19
N TYR A 315 7.48 -7.86 -13.05
CA TYR A 315 6.33 -8.14 -13.91
C TYR A 315 5.83 -9.56 -13.67
N LYS A 316 4.52 -9.72 -13.50
CA LYS A 316 3.82 -11.01 -13.42
C LYS A 316 2.90 -11.12 -14.63
N GLY A 317 3.14 -12.11 -15.50
CA GLY A 317 2.36 -12.30 -16.72
C GLY A 317 1.07 -13.08 -16.48
N MET A 318 0.42 -13.46 -17.58
CA MET A 318 -0.75 -14.36 -17.56
C MET A 318 -0.40 -15.77 -17.05
N ASP A 319 0.87 -16.18 -17.12
CA ASP A 319 1.35 -17.42 -16.51
C ASP A 319 1.15 -17.43 -14.97
N PHE A 320 1.31 -16.27 -14.32
CA PHE A 320 0.97 -16.12 -12.92
C PHE A 320 -0.54 -16.22 -12.68
N PHE A 321 -1.35 -15.57 -13.52
CA PHE A 321 -2.82 -15.65 -13.46
C PHE A 321 -3.28 -17.11 -13.57
N ASP A 322 -2.93 -17.78 -14.66
CA ASP A 322 -3.39 -19.14 -14.98
C ASP A 322 -2.98 -20.13 -13.87
N ARG A 323 -1.76 -20.02 -13.35
CA ARG A 323 -1.25 -20.90 -12.29
C ARG A 323 -1.99 -20.70 -10.97
N VAL A 324 -2.21 -19.45 -10.56
CA VAL A 324 -2.89 -19.14 -9.30
C VAL A 324 -4.37 -19.47 -9.40
N ASP A 325 -5.01 -19.11 -10.51
CA ASP A 325 -6.43 -19.35 -10.73
C ASP A 325 -6.75 -20.84 -10.80
N ALA A 326 -5.94 -21.64 -11.52
CA ALA A 326 -6.09 -23.08 -11.56
C ALA A 326 -5.86 -23.75 -10.19
N ALA A 327 -5.02 -23.15 -9.33
CA ALA A 327 -4.81 -23.65 -7.97
C ALA A 327 -5.89 -23.19 -6.98
N ALA A 328 -6.64 -22.12 -7.30
CA ALA A 328 -7.64 -21.51 -6.43
C ALA A 328 -8.95 -22.33 -6.36
N THR A 329 -8.85 -23.53 -5.81
CA THR A 329 -9.93 -24.54 -5.80
C THR A 329 -10.68 -24.63 -4.46
N GLU A 330 -10.12 -24.05 -3.39
CA GLU A 330 -10.77 -23.99 -2.08
C GLU A 330 -11.72 -22.80 -1.99
N GLN A 331 -12.68 -22.85 -1.07
CA GLN A 331 -13.58 -21.74 -0.78
C GLN A 331 -13.15 -21.05 0.52
N CYS A 332 -12.87 -19.75 0.42
CA CYS A 332 -12.44 -18.90 1.52
C CYS A 332 -13.40 -17.69 1.68
N PRO A 333 -14.60 -17.88 2.27
CA PRO A 333 -15.57 -16.80 2.46
C PRO A 333 -15.25 -15.88 3.65
N GLN A 334 -14.18 -16.14 4.41
CA GLN A 334 -13.95 -15.54 5.73
C GLN A 334 -13.86 -13.99 5.68
N ALA A 335 -13.24 -13.42 4.64
CA ALA A 335 -13.19 -11.97 4.46
C ALA A 335 -14.59 -11.37 4.20
N PHE A 336 -15.39 -12.03 3.35
CA PHE A 336 -16.77 -11.65 3.07
C PHE A 336 -17.66 -11.76 4.31
N GLU A 337 -17.51 -12.84 5.08
CA GLU A 337 -18.23 -13.05 6.34
C GLU A 337 -17.87 -11.99 7.39
N ALA A 338 -16.58 -11.64 7.51
CA ALA A 338 -16.13 -10.56 8.37
C ALA A 338 -16.75 -9.21 7.95
N CYS A 339 -16.69 -8.90 6.66
CA CYS A 339 -17.28 -7.70 6.09
C CYS A 339 -18.80 -7.60 6.34
N ARG A 340 -19.54 -8.70 6.22
CA ARG A 340 -20.96 -8.77 6.59
C ARG A 340 -21.20 -8.57 8.08
N ARG A 341 -20.35 -9.16 8.94
CA ARG A 341 -20.43 -8.98 10.40
C ARG A 341 -20.15 -7.52 10.82
N PHE A 342 -19.27 -6.84 10.11
CA PHE A 342 -19.01 -5.41 10.29
C PHE A 342 -20.16 -4.53 9.80
N GLY A 343 -21.12 -5.08 9.06
CA GLY A 343 -22.26 -4.33 8.54
C GLY A 343 -21.87 -3.38 7.39
N LEU A 344 -20.85 -3.74 6.61
CA LEU A 344 -20.40 -2.91 5.48
C LEU A 344 -21.26 -3.15 4.25
N ASP A 345 -21.65 -2.05 3.60
CA ASP A 345 -22.53 -2.06 2.42
C ASP A 345 -21.92 -2.84 1.24
N TRP A 346 -20.59 -2.84 1.11
CA TRP A 346 -19.83 -3.60 0.11
C TRP A 346 -20.18 -5.11 0.09
N CYS A 347 -20.61 -5.63 1.24
CA CYS A 347 -20.92 -7.05 1.43
C CYS A 347 -22.39 -7.32 1.76
N ALA A 348 -23.21 -6.27 1.80
CA ALA A 348 -24.66 -6.39 1.74
C ALA A 348 -25.03 -6.66 0.28
N GLY A 349 -24.89 -7.93 -0.15
CA GLY A 349 -25.24 -8.34 -1.52
C GLY A 349 -26.54 -7.69 -1.96
N LYS A 350 -26.58 -7.10 -3.16
CA LYS A 350 -27.70 -6.26 -3.62
C LYS A 350 -29.03 -6.88 -3.19
N ALA A 351 -29.71 -6.26 -2.23
CA ALA A 351 -31.10 -6.59 -1.95
C ALA A 351 -31.83 -6.43 -3.29
N GLY A 352 -32.37 -7.53 -3.81
CA GLY A 352 -32.84 -7.64 -5.18
C GLY A 352 -33.60 -6.40 -5.64
N ALA A 353 -33.13 -5.81 -6.74
CA ALA A 353 -33.91 -4.86 -7.54
C ALA A 353 -34.89 -5.63 -8.42
#